data_AF-A0A357N3F6-F1
#
_entry.id   AF-A0A357N3F6-F1
#
_cell.length_a   1.000
_cell.length_b   1.000
_cell.length_c   1.000
_cell.angle_alpha   90.00
_cell.angle_beta   90.00
_cell.angle_gamma   90.00
#
_symmetry.space_group_name_H-M   'P 1'
#
loop_
_entity.id
_entity.type
_entity.pdbx_description
1 polymer ?
#
loop_
_entity_poly.entity_id
_entity_poly.type
_entity_poly.pdbx_seq_one_letter_code
_entity_poly.pdbx_strand_id
1 'polypeptide(L)'
;MNPYQPYPIRRDAVLCSLAELPDGGLRVVMDDLRQTDPPGLWKHHALVTFKDYPAGQLDPSTLSNEELQAFGHYVLVRLLAINGCLPAMEGGPERDAPLAGP
;
A
#
# COMPACT_ATOMS: atom_id res chain seq x y z
N MET A 1 10.82 -2.40 34.94
CA MET A 1 10.29 -2.77 33.60
C MET A 1 11.46 -3.31 32.79
N ASN A 2 11.34 -4.51 32.22
CA ASN A 2 12.39 -5.11 31.41
C ASN A 2 12.31 -4.50 30.00
N PRO A 3 13.32 -3.76 29.51
CA PRO A 3 13.29 -3.10 28.20
C PRO A 3 13.35 -4.10 27.01
N TYR A 4 13.51 -5.40 27.28
CA TYR A 4 13.68 -6.45 26.28
C TYR A 4 12.41 -7.23 25.95
N GLN A 5 11.22 -6.68 26.19
CA GLN A 5 10.00 -7.33 25.70
C GLN A 5 9.98 -7.18 24.17
N PRO A 6 10.17 -8.26 23.37
CA PRO A 6 10.13 -8.13 21.93
C PRO A 6 8.67 -7.93 21.56
N TYR A 7 8.31 -6.71 21.21
CA TYR A 7 7.03 -6.48 20.54
C TYR A 7 6.99 -7.37 19.31
N PRO A 8 5.84 -8.03 19.02
CA PRO A 8 5.72 -8.83 17.82
C PRO A 8 6.03 -7.95 16.60
N ILE A 9 7.06 -8.32 15.85
CA ILE A 9 7.46 -7.60 14.64
C ILE A 9 6.40 -7.85 13.59
N ARG A 10 5.72 -6.78 13.16
CA ARG A 10 4.88 -6.80 11.96
C ARG A 10 5.79 -7.02 10.75
N ARG A 11 5.47 -8.05 9.95
CA ARG A 11 6.27 -8.45 8.79
C ARG A 11 5.77 -7.82 7.49
N ASP A 12 4.78 -6.93 7.55
CA ASP A 12 4.17 -6.33 6.39
C ASP A 12 4.52 -4.83 6.33
N ALA A 13 4.85 -4.34 5.14
CA ALA A 13 5.26 -2.96 4.90
C ALA A 13 4.67 -2.42 3.60
N VAL A 14 4.68 -1.10 3.45
CA VAL A 14 4.35 -0.41 2.20
C VAL A 14 5.62 0.24 1.67
N LEU A 15 6.02 -0.12 0.44
CA LEU A 15 7.12 0.47 -0.30
C LEU A 15 6.60 1.55 -1.23
N CYS A 16 6.99 2.80 -0.98
CA CYS A 16 6.71 3.90 -1.91
C CYS A 16 7.88 4.08 -2.87
N SER A 17 7.61 4.04 -4.18
CA SER A 17 8.61 4.22 -5.23
C SER A 17 8.03 4.99 -6.43
N LEU A 18 8.89 5.39 -7.35
CA LEU A 18 8.51 6.01 -8.61
C LEU A 18 8.83 5.08 -9.77
N ALA A 19 7.89 4.95 -10.70
CA ALA A 19 8.10 4.27 -11.97
C ALA A 19 7.99 5.28 -13.11
N GLU A 20 8.96 5.27 -14.04
CA GLU A 20 8.90 6.06 -15.26
C GLU A 20 7.90 5.45 -16.24
N LEU A 21 7.06 6.31 -16.82
CA LEU A 21 6.10 5.96 -17.86
C LEU A 21 6.69 6.23 -19.25
N PRO A 22 6.19 5.58 -20.32
CA PRO A 22 6.74 5.74 -21.67
C PRO A 22 6.71 7.18 -22.22
N ASP A 23 5.81 8.02 -21.71
CA ASP A 23 5.67 9.43 -22.07
C ASP A 23 6.56 10.37 -21.22
N GLY A 24 7.42 9.81 -20.36
CA GLY A 24 8.25 10.55 -19.42
C GLY A 24 7.51 10.99 -18.15
N GLY A 25 6.25 10.59 -17.97
CA GLY A 25 5.53 10.75 -16.71
C GLY A 25 6.10 9.87 -15.60
N LEU A 26 5.67 10.12 -14.37
CA LEU A 26 6.04 9.35 -13.18
C LEU A 26 4.78 8.79 -12.52
N ARG A 27 4.79 7.50 -12.21
CA ARG A 27 3.76 6.84 -11.42
C ARG A 27 4.28 6.62 -10.00
N VAL A 28 3.51 7.05 -9.01
CA VAL A 28 3.76 6.69 -7.61
C VAL A 28 3.23 5.28 -7.37
N VAL A 29 4.16 4.37 -7.09
CA VAL A 29 3.90 2.99 -6.73
C VAL A 29 3.97 2.87 -5.20
N MET A 30 3.09 2.05 -4.65
CA MET A 30 2.95 1.77 -3.22
C MET A 30 2.82 0.26 -3.02
N ASP A 31 3.86 -0.51 -3.27
CA ASP A 31 3.75 -1.96 -3.19
C ASP A 31 3.63 -2.43 -1.75
N ASP A 32 2.81 -3.45 -1.52
CA ASP A 32 2.84 -4.16 -0.26
C ASP A 32 4.00 -5.14 -0.30
N LEU A 33 4.77 -5.16 0.79
CA LEU A 33 5.88 -6.05 0.99
C LEU A 33 5.64 -6.93 2.20
N ARG A 34 6.14 -8.15 2.12
CA ARG A 34 6.20 -9.06 3.26
C ARG A 34 7.64 -9.50 3.52
N GLN A 35 8.08 -9.37 4.76
CA GLN A 35 9.39 -9.82 5.20
C GLN A 35 9.44 -11.33 5.20
N THR A 36 10.48 -11.88 4.59
CA THR A 36 10.76 -13.33 4.60
C THR A 36 11.66 -13.72 5.76
N ASP A 37 11.81 -15.03 5.94
CA ASP A 37 12.88 -15.59 6.75
C ASP A 37 14.09 -15.90 5.83
N PRO A 38 15.32 -15.43 6.13
CA PRO A 38 15.72 -14.65 7.31
C PRO A 38 15.29 -13.16 7.25
N PRO A 39 15.18 -12.49 8.42
CA PRO A 39 14.80 -11.07 8.51
C PRO A 39 15.69 -10.16 7.67
N GLY A 40 15.11 -9.06 7.18
CA GLY A 40 15.80 -8.07 6.34
C GLY A 40 15.57 -8.25 4.83
N LEU A 41 15.09 -9.42 4.40
CA LEU A 41 14.66 -9.64 3.02
C LEU A 41 13.16 -9.40 2.88
N TRP A 42 12.78 -8.62 1.89
CA TRP A 42 11.39 -8.30 1.58
C TRP A 42 11.00 -8.92 0.25
N LYS A 43 9.82 -9.53 0.20
CA LYS A 43 9.19 -9.99 -1.03
C LYS A 43 7.99 -9.12 -1.34
N HIS A 44 7.85 -8.79 -2.62
CA HIS A 44 6.63 -8.20 -3.14
C HIS A 44 5.43 -9.08 -2.82
N HIS A 45 4.37 -8.46 -2.33
CA HIS A 45 3.10 -9.11 -1.98
C HIS A 45 1.98 -8.66 -2.93
N ALA A 46 1.79 -7.35 -3.10
CA ALA A 46 0.77 -6.79 -3.99
C ALA A 46 1.24 -5.49 -4.65
N LEU A 47 0.98 -5.37 -5.95
CA LEU A 47 1.25 -4.15 -6.72
C LEU A 47 0.09 -3.19 -6.54
N VAL A 48 0.39 -1.97 -6.12
CA VAL A 48 -0.63 -0.93 -6.00
C VAL A 48 -0.03 0.43 -6.33
N THR A 49 -0.85 1.28 -6.94
CA THR A 49 -0.45 2.58 -7.46
C THR A 49 -1.31 3.67 -6.84
N PHE A 50 -0.71 4.83 -6.58
CA PHE A 50 -1.41 5.97 -6.00
C PHE A 50 -1.88 6.96 -7.06
N LYS A 51 -0.95 7.52 -7.83
CA LYS A 51 -1.22 8.58 -8.80
C LYS A 51 -0.14 8.63 -9.87
N ASP A 52 -0.55 9.04 -11.07
CA ASP A 52 0.34 9.36 -12.18
C ASP A 52 0.52 10.88 -12.28
N TYR A 53 1.76 11.29 -12.48
CA TYR A 53 2.17 12.66 -12.70
C TYR A 53 2.69 12.78 -14.13
N PRO A 54 2.17 13.73 -14.92
CA PRO A 54 2.76 14.06 -16.20
C PRO A 54 4.22 14.47 -16.08
N ALA A 55 4.96 14.34 -17.17
CA ALA A 55 6.37 14.72 -17.23
C ALA A 55 6.60 16.14 -16.70
N GLY A 56 7.52 16.29 -15.73
CA GLY A 56 7.87 17.57 -15.12
C GLY A 56 6.87 18.16 -14.13
N GLN A 57 5.79 17.44 -13.76
CA GLN A 57 4.78 17.95 -12.82
C GLN A 57 4.98 17.50 -11.36
N LEU A 58 5.87 16.54 -11.09
CA LEU A 58 6.20 16.17 -9.72
C LEU A 58 7.25 17.13 -9.14
N ASP A 59 6.84 18.38 -8.90
CA ASP A 59 7.62 19.38 -8.17
C ASP A 59 7.06 19.50 -6.74
N PRO A 60 7.85 19.18 -5.69
CA PRO A 60 7.41 19.25 -4.30
C PRO A 60 6.84 20.61 -3.88
N SER A 61 7.26 21.72 -4.52
CA SER A 61 6.75 23.06 -4.24
C SER A 61 5.34 23.32 -4.80
N THR A 62 4.90 22.49 -5.73
CA THR A 62 3.61 22.61 -6.42
C THR A 62 2.53 21.66 -5.88
N LEU A 63 2.92 20.69 -5.06
CA LEU A 63 1.98 19.76 -4.43
C LEU A 63 1.10 20.49 -3.43
N SER A 64 -0.22 20.33 -3.55
CA SER A 64 -1.14 20.92 -2.59
C SER A 64 -1.10 20.18 -1.25
N ASN A 65 -1.49 20.86 -0.18
CA ASN A 65 -1.60 20.22 1.14
C ASN A 65 -2.60 19.07 1.14
N GLU A 66 -3.70 19.19 0.39
CA GLU A 66 -4.70 18.13 0.23
C GLU A 66 -4.09 16.89 -0.41
N GLU A 67 -3.21 17.06 -1.41
CA GLU A 67 -2.54 15.96 -2.07
C GLU A 67 -1.54 15.25 -1.16
N LEU A 68 -0.76 16.02 -0.39
CA LEU A 68 0.17 15.47 0.61
C LEU A 68 -0.58 14.71 1.72
N GLN A 69 -1.71 15.25 2.18
CA GLN A 69 -2.57 14.60 3.17
C GLN A 69 -3.17 13.32 2.61
N ALA A 70 -3.66 13.33 1.37
CA ALA A 70 -4.19 12.14 0.70
C ALA A 70 -3.13 11.04 0.59
N PHE A 71 -1.90 11.39 0.20
CA PHE A 71 -0.78 10.44 0.16
C PHE A 71 -0.52 9.82 1.54
N GLY A 72 -0.37 10.65 2.58
CA GLY A 72 -0.11 10.16 3.94
C GLY A 72 -1.27 9.31 4.50
N HIS A 73 -2.51 9.71 4.24
CA HIS A 73 -3.69 8.94 4.61
C HIS A 73 -3.70 7.57 3.94
N TYR A 74 -3.41 7.53 2.63
CA TYR A 74 -3.40 6.29 1.86
C TYR A 74 -2.34 5.30 2.38
N VAL A 75 -1.13 5.77 2.67
CA VAL A 75 -0.05 4.96 3.26
C VAL A 75 -0.50 4.38 4.60
N LEU A 76 -1.10 5.20 5.48
CA LEU A 76 -1.54 4.75 6.80
C LEU A 76 -2.66 3.72 6.71
N VAL A 77 -3.70 3.97 5.90
CA VAL A 77 -4.81 3.03 5.72
C VAL A 77 -4.32 1.69 5.20
N ARG A 78 -3.34 1.69 4.28
CA ARG A 78 -2.79 0.45 3.75
C ARG A 78 -1.95 -0.31 4.74
N LEU A 79 -1.09 0.37 5.49
CA LEU A 79 -0.37 -0.26 6.59
C LEU A 79 -1.35 -0.91 7.59
N LEU A 80 -2.45 -0.24 7.91
CA LEU A 80 -3.50 -0.82 8.77
C LEU A 80 -4.16 -2.03 8.11
N ALA A 81 -4.49 -1.95 6.82
CA ALA A 81 -5.15 -3.02 6.07
C ALA A 81 -4.28 -4.29 6.02
N ILE A 82 -3.03 -4.18 5.56
CA ILE A 82 -2.14 -5.33 5.37
C ILE A 82 -1.73 -5.97 6.71
N ASN A 83 -1.79 -5.21 7.80
CA ASN A 83 -1.54 -5.71 9.15
C ASN A 83 -2.81 -6.23 9.85
N GLY A 84 -3.95 -6.27 9.18
CA GLY A 84 -5.22 -6.75 9.74
C GLY A 84 -5.75 -5.88 10.88
N CYS A 85 -5.40 -4.59 10.90
CA CYS A 85 -5.81 -3.62 11.91
C CYS A 85 -7.11 -2.90 11.55
N LEU A 86 -7.60 -3.04 10.32
CA LEU A 86 -8.91 -2.53 9.95
C LEU A 86 -10.00 -3.47 10.45
N PRO A 87 -11.14 -2.95 10.93
CA PRO A 87 -12.28 -3.79 11.25
C PRO A 87 -12.65 -4.59 10.00
N ALA A 88 -13.04 -5.86 10.19
CA ALA A 88 -13.73 -6.58 9.13
C ALA A 88 -14.92 -5.70 8.71
N MET A 89 -14.95 -5.27 7.45
CA MET A 89 -16.18 -4.70 6.94
C MET A 89 -17.22 -5.81 7.06
N GLU A 90 -18.13 -5.70 8.03
CA GLU A 90 -19.33 -6.51 8.03
C GLU A 90 -20.15 -6.09 6.81
N GLY A 91 -19.94 -6.81 5.69
CA GLY A 91 -20.60 -6.50 4.41
C GLY A 91 -20.06 -7.29 3.21
N GLY A 92 -20.48 -8.56 3.09
CA GLY A 92 -20.50 -9.37 1.85
C GLY A 92 -19.20 -10.11 1.48
N PRO A 93 -19.28 -11.42 1.14
CA PRO A 93 -19.94 -11.80 -0.10
C PRO A 93 -21.18 -12.67 0.14
N GLU A 94 -22.28 -12.28 -0.51
CA GLU A 94 -23.28 -13.23 -0.95
C GLU A 94 -22.52 -14.30 -1.74
N ARG A 95 -22.53 -15.54 -1.24
CA ARG A 95 -21.93 -16.68 -1.93
C ARG A 95 -22.44 -16.66 -3.36
N ASP A 96 -21.53 -16.67 -4.33
CA ASP A 96 -21.83 -16.96 -5.73
C ASP A 96 -22.78 -18.16 -5.79
N ALA A 97 -24.05 -17.89 -6.05
CA ALA A 97 -24.97 -18.93 -6.44
C ALA A 97 -24.43 -19.47 -7.76
N PRO A 98 -24.26 -20.79 -7.93
CA PRO A 98 -23.83 -21.33 -9.20
C PRO A 98 -24.86 -20.92 -10.25
N LEU A 99 -24.39 -20.25 -11.31
CA LEU A 99 -25.19 -19.97 -12.50
C LEU A 99 -25.72 -21.32 -13.01
N ALA A 100 -27.00 -21.57 -12.78
CA ALA A 100 -27.72 -22.63 -13.46
C ALA A 100 -27.73 -22.25 -14.95
N GLY A 101 -26.96 -22.98 -15.75
CA GLY A 101 -27.03 -22.90 -17.21
C GLY A 101 -28.34 -23.52 -17.74
N PRO A 102 -28.75 -23.13 -18.96
CA PRO A 102 -29.98 -23.60 -19.60
C PRO A 102 -29.96 -25.09 -19.95
#